data_AF-A0AAP2DP91-F1
#
_entry.id   AF-A0AAP2DP91-F1
#
_cell.length_a   1.000
_cell.length_b   1.000
_cell.length_c   1.000
_cell.angle_alpha   90.00
_cell.angle_beta   90.00
_cell.angle_gamma   90.00
#
_symmetry.space_group_name_H-M   'P 1'
#
loop_
_entity.id
_entity.type
_entity.pdbx_description
1 polymer ?
#
loop_
_entity_poly.entity_id
_entity_poly.type
_entity_poly.pdbx_seq_one_letter_code
_entity_poly.pdbx_strand_id
1 'polypeptide(L)'
;MEIKFTDRVQLKNYFKKNQIPSEENFREFIEASINQGEDGLVKLPGDPLSIKGFGEKDGVKGLLNFYNDFSDTQPAWSFNLNDKGGDGNVQKGFSIASGGSNRFFIQDGTGKVGIGITSPLGKLHIINRSEDANGSALVLGYDGTSNLRLGYHDEYSWIQSHGGKSLAINPIGNNVGIGITNPSARLHVKDGEFRVQASHNDSTKADIVAIYLKDGTQGIGISGNRMAAVGSNTNQDLEFVARGQSGLLRFYVNNGAQGSATFQIETNIANIGTTYAFSPHASYNGSLGSPTKLWRNIYCHDIYRNYEYQASDGRLKENLTPIHDALDKIGRLTGYRYDLKETFVKGDDRKNNLGLVAQEVEQVLPESVRYEANDDRYFINYNSLIPVLVEGIKQLAAQVNELRAGKA
;
A
#
# COMPACT_ATOMS: atom_id res chain seq x y z
N MET A 1 36.87 50.98 -35.58
CA MET A 1 37.85 49.89 -35.41
C MET A 1 38.51 49.71 -36.76
N GLU A 2 39.76 50.14 -36.90
CA GLU A 2 40.48 50.05 -38.17
C GLU A 2 41.69 49.14 -37.92
N ILE A 3 41.58 47.89 -38.34
CA ILE A 3 42.69 46.94 -38.30
C ILE A 3 43.57 47.31 -39.51
N LYS A 4 44.65 48.06 -39.27
CA LYS A 4 45.58 48.50 -40.31
C LYS A 4 46.72 47.49 -40.46
N PHE A 5 46.49 46.46 -41.25
CA PHE A 5 47.57 45.64 -41.81
C PHE A 5 47.25 45.33 -43.27
N THR A 6 48.28 45.40 -44.10
CA THR A 6 48.21 45.10 -45.53
C THR A 6 47.89 43.61 -45.71
N ASP A 7 46.85 43.27 -46.49
CA ASP A 7 46.46 41.87 -46.71
C ASP A 7 47.53 41.11 -47.55
N ARG A 8 47.51 39.76 -47.59
CA ARG A 8 48.56 39.01 -48.31
C ARG A 8 48.53 39.28 -49.81
N VAL A 9 47.37 39.64 -50.37
CA VAL A 9 47.21 39.97 -51.79
C VAL A 9 47.87 41.32 -52.10
N GLN A 10 47.72 42.31 -51.24
CA GLN A 10 48.35 43.62 -51.30
C GLN A 10 49.86 43.51 -51.02
N LEU A 11 50.29 42.71 -50.04
CA LEU A 11 51.70 42.45 -49.77
C LEU A 11 52.39 41.82 -50.99
N LYS A 12 51.79 40.79 -51.60
CA LYS A 12 52.29 40.17 -52.84
C LYS A 12 52.43 41.17 -53.99
N ASN A 13 51.66 42.25 -54.02
CA ASN A 13 51.77 43.26 -55.07
C ASN A 13 53.06 44.09 -54.99
N TYR A 14 53.72 44.17 -53.83
CA TYR A 14 55.02 44.84 -53.68
C TYR A 14 56.21 43.98 -54.11
N PHE A 15 56.03 42.66 -54.27
CA PHE A 15 57.08 41.72 -54.67
C PHE A 15 56.94 41.30 -56.16
N LYS A 16 56.82 42.30 -57.04
CA LYS A 16 56.78 42.09 -58.52
C LYS A 16 58.15 42.26 -59.14
N LYS A 17 58.36 41.62 -60.30
CA LYS A 17 59.60 41.73 -61.09
C LYS A 17 59.94 43.22 -61.33
N ASN A 18 61.17 43.61 -61.00
CA ASN A 18 61.72 44.97 -61.10
C ASN A 18 61.16 46.00 -60.08
N GLN A 19 60.43 45.58 -59.04
CA GLN A 19 60.14 46.45 -57.90
C GLN A 19 61.14 46.22 -56.76
N ILE A 20 61.44 47.27 -56.00
CA ILE A 20 62.28 47.21 -54.80
C ILE A 20 61.34 47.34 -53.59
N PRO A 21 60.98 46.23 -52.92
CA PRO A 21 60.22 46.29 -51.67
C PRO A 21 61.03 47.01 -50.59
N SER A 22 60.37 47.77 -49.72
CA SER A 22 61.03 48.38 -48.55
C SER A 22 61.36 47.33 -47.48
N GLU A 23 62.26 47.67 -46.57
CA GLU A 23 62.54 46.87 -45.35
C GLU A 23 61.25 46.57 -44.57
N GLU A 24 60.35 47.55 -44.46
CA GLU A 24 59.03 47.41 -43.85
C GLU A 24 58.18 46.34 -44.54
N ASN A 25 58.16 46.32 -45.88
CA ASN A 25 57.43 45.31 -46.65
C ASN A 25 57.99 43.90 -46.42
N PHE A 26 59.31 43.77 -46.26
CA PHE A 26 59.94 42.49 -45.92
C PHE A 26 59.61 42.06 -44.50
N ARG A 27 59.62 42.98 -43.54
CA ARG A 27 59.22 42.70 -42.15
C ARG A 27 57.77 42.24 -42.08
N GLU A 28 56.85 42.96 -42.70
CA GLU A 28 55.42 42.57 -42.76
C GLU A 28 55.23 41.21 -43.46
N PHE A 29 56.01 40.89 -44.48
CA PHE A 29 55.89 39.61 -45.20
C PHE A 29 56.47 38.41 -44.43
N ILE A 30 57.62 38.60 -43.76
CA ILE A 30 58.35 37.52 -43.06
C ILE A 30 57.79 37.29 -41.65
N GLU A 31 57.38 38.34 -40.93
CA GLU A 31 56.87 38.21 -39.56
C GLU A 31 55.37 37.82 -39.51
N ALA A 32 54.62 37.93 -40.61
CA ALA A 32 53.19 37.60 -40.67
C ALA A 32 52.93 36.09 -40.84
N SER A 33 53.41 35.28 -39.90
CA SER A 33 52.98 33.87 -39.77
C SER A 33 51.45 33.76 -39.59
N ILE A 34 50.82 34.81 -39.05
CA ILE A 34 49.37 35.00 -38.93
C ILE A 34 49.04 36.42 -39.43
N ASN A 35 48.22 36.53 -40.48
CA ASN A 35 47.69 37.80 -40.96
C ASN A 35 46.39 38.11 -40.21
N GLN A 36 46.42 39.14 -39.36
CA GLN A 36 45.30 39.49 -38.48
C GLN A 36 44.01 39.89 -39.23
N GLY A 37 44.11 40.37 -40.47
CA GLY A 37 42.96 40.76 -41.30
C GLY A 37 42.31 39.58 -42.03
N GLU A 38 43.10 38.60 -42.46
CA GLU A 38 42.64 37.44 -43.24
C GLU A 38 42.34 36.20 -42.39
N ASP A 39 43.19 35.91 -41.40
CA ASP A 39 43.20 34.63 -40.69
C ASP A 39 42.22 34.61 -39.49
N GLY A 40 41.50 35.71 -39.25
CA GLY A 40 40.47 35.79 -38.20
C GLY A 40 41.01 35.69 -36.78
N LEU A 41 42.32 35.86 -36.58
CA LEU A 41 43.02 35.80 -35.30
C LEU A 41 43.69 37.13 -35.01
N VAL A 42 43.34 37.76 -33.88
CA VAL A 42 43.88 39.08 -33.50
C VAL A 42 44.28 39.06 -32.02
N LYS A 43 45.46 39.59 -31.70
CA LYS A 43 45.89 39.82 -30.31
C LYS A 43 46.24 41.29 -30.12
N LEU A 44 45.31 42.07 -29.58
CA LEU A 44 45.56 43.46 -29.25
C LEU A 44 46.36 43.57 -27.93
N PRO A 45 47.19 44.62 -27.76
CA PRO A 45 47.83 44.92 -26.48
C PRO A 45 46.76 45.12 -25.39
N GLY A 46 46.90 44.42 -24.26
CA GLY A 46 45.94 44.50 -23.14
C GLY A 46 44.70 43.59 -23.24
N ASP A 47 44.29 43.16 -24.44
CA ASP A 47 43.09 42.30 -24.62
C ASP A 47 43.43 40.80 -24.74
N PRO A 48 42.49 39.87 -24.49
CA PRO A 48 42.66 38.45 -24.80
C PRO A 48 42.85 38.17 -26.30
N LEU A 49 43.29 36.96 -26.65
CA LEU A 49 43.28 36.49 -28.04
C LEU A 49 41.84 36.50 -28.56
N SER A 50 41.61 37.15 -29.70
CA SER A 50 40.32 37.24 -30.36
C SER A 50 40.28 36.32 -31.57
N ILE A 51 39.17 35.59 -31.72
CA ILE A 51 38.92 34.64 -32.81
C ILE A 51 37.62 35.02 -33.50
N LYS A 52 37.64 35.18 -34.82
CA LYS A 52 36.48 35.42 -35.66
C LYS A 52 35.98 34.10 -36.25
N GLY A 53 34.69 33.81 -36.09
CA GLY A 53 34.08 32.62 -36.68
C GLY A 53 34.00 32.69 -38.21
N PHE A 54 34.42 31.61 -38.88
CA PHE A 54 34.38 31.45 -40.33
C PHE A 54 33.13 30.68 -40.78
N GLY A 55 32.34 31.26 -41.69
CA GLY A 55 31.11 30.68 -42.21
C GLY A 55 30.12 31.75 -42.69
N GLU A 56 28.99 31.33 -43.25
CA GLU A 56 27.92 32.23 -43.69
C GLU A 56 27.43 33.15 -42.55
N LYS A 57 26.87 34.31 -42.90
CA LYS A 57 26.47 35.35 -41.92
C LYS A 57 25.58 34.78 -40.82
N ASP A 58 24.58 34.00 -41.20
CA ASP A 58 23.59 33.38 -40.31
C ASP A 58 23.76 31.84 -40.20
N GLY A 59 24.91 31.33 -40.65
CA GLY A 59 25.25 29.91 -40.63
C GLY A 59 26.01 29.45 -39.39
N VAL A 60 26.42 28.19 -39.41
CA VAL A 60 27.43 27.66 -38.48
C VAL A 60 28.77 28.32 -38.80
N LYS A 61 29.47 28.79 -37.77
CA LYS A 61 30.74 29.49 -37.90
C LYS A 61 31.83 28.79 -37.10
N GLY A 62 32.79 28.17 -37.78
CA GLY A 62 33.92 27.51 -37.14
C GLY A 62 34.86 28.51 -36.48
N LEU A 63 35.27 28.24 -35.24
CA LEU A 63 36.27 29.03 -34.50
C LEU A 63 37.62 28.30 -34.43
N LEU A 64 37.62 27.04 -33.98
CA LEU A 64 38.82 26.23 -33.79
C LEU A 64 38.53 24.79 -34.20
N ASN A 65 39.45 24.20 -34.95
CA ASN A 65 39.39 22.80 -35.38
C ASN A 65 40.56 22.02 -34.78
N PHE A 66 40.28 20.84 -34.24
CA PHE A 66 41.26 19.95 -33.64
C PHE A 66 41.29 18.65 -34.44
N TYR A 67 42.44 18.33 -35.01
CA TYR A 67 42.68 17.14 -35.83
C TYR A 67 43.52 16.14 -35.05
N ASN A 68 43.30 14.84 -35.26
CA ASN A 68 44.26 13.83 -34.80
C ASN A 68 45.48 13.83 -35.75
N ASP A 69 45.20 13.91 -37.05
CA ASP A 69 46.19 14.09 -38.12
C ASP A 69 45.67 15.10 -39.16
N PHE A 70 46.53 15.95 -39.71
CA PHE A 70 46.12 16.94 -40.71
C PHE A 70 45.75 16.34 -42.08
N SER A 71 46.01 15.05 -42.29
CA SER A 71 45.49 14.29 -43.43
C SER A 71 44.02 13.89 -43.26
N ASP A 72 43.44 14.01 -42.06
CA ASP A 72 42.03 13.75 -41.81
C ASP A 72 41.16 14.76 -42.57
N THR A 73 40.13 14.26 -43.27
CA THR A 73 39.21 15.10 -44.06
C THR A 73 38.26 15.93 -43.19
N GLN A 74 38.15 15.62 -41.90
CA GLN A 74 37.30 16.31 -40.93
C GLN A 74 38.02 16.42 -39.57
N PRO A 75 37.78 17.50 -38.81
CA PRO A 75 38.33 17.62 -37.48
C PRO A 75 37.71 16.62 -36.51
N ALA A 76 38.52 16.07 -35.60
CA ALA A 76 38.05 15.20 -34.51
C ALA A 76 37.15 15.97 -33.53
N TRP A 77 37.51 17.23 -33.25
CA TRP A 77 36.71 18.17 -32.46
C TRP A 77 36.68 19.55 -33.09
N SER A 78 35.61 20.30 -32.89
CA SER A 78 35.53 21.71 -33.30
C SER A 78 34.79 22.55 -32.28
N PHE A 79 35.23 23.81 -32.15
CA PHE A 79 34.49 24.86 -31.46
C PHE A 79 33.85 25.75 -32.51
N ASN A 80 32.57 26.04 -32.35
CA ASN A 80 31.78 26.77 -33.33
C ASN A 80 30.91 27.83 -32.65
N LEU A 81 30.66 28.93 -33.35
CA LEU A 81 29.49 29.76 -33.10
C LEU A 81 28.34 29.24 -33.96
N ASN A 82 27.19 29.10 -33.34
CA ASN A 82 25.99 28.50 -33.89
C ASN A 82 26.19 27.02 -34.25
N ASP A 83 25.08 26.30 -34.36
CA ASP A 83 25.07 24.90 -34.79
C ASP A 83 23.75 24.56 -35.48
N LYS A 84 23.69 23.48 -36.25
CA LYS A 84 22.41 23.02 -36.83
C LYS A 84 21.64 22.20 -35.80
N GLY A 85 20.36 22.53 -35.66
CA GLY A 85 19.39 21.72 -34.94
C GLY A 85 19.12 20.38 -35.60
N GLY A 86 18.50 19.46 -34.86
CA GLY A 86 17.97 18.22 -35.44
C GLY A 86 16.89 18.49 -36.51
N ASP A 87 16.31 19.69 -36.52
CA ASP A 87 15.38 20.22 -37.52
C ASP A 87 16.08 20.85 -38.74
N GLY A 88 17.42 20.89 -38.75
CA GLY A 88 18.23 21.50 -39.80
C GLY A 88 18.38 23.03 -39.71
N ASN A 89 17.67 23.68 -38.79
CA ASN A 89 17.74 25.13 -38.61
C ASN A 89 18.99 25.53 -37.82
N VAL A 90 19.55 26.71 -38.11
CA VAL A 90 20.72 27.21 -37.38
C VAL A 90 20.28 27.77 -36.02
N GLN A 91 20.81 27.19 -34.95
CA GLN A 91 20.65 27.63 -33.58
C GLN A 91 21.83 28.50 -33.18
N LYS A 92 21.55 29.71 -32.66
CA LYS A 92 22.58 30.65 -32.24
C LYS A 92 23.15 30.29 -30.87
N GLY A 93 24.48 30.29 -30.74
CA GLY A 93 25.12 29.89 -29.49
C GLY A 93 26.60 29.56 -29.64
N PHE A 94 27.15 28.91 -28.61
CA PHE A 94 28.49 28.33 -28.63
C PHE A 94 28.38 26.81 -28.62
N SER A 95 29.04 26.13 -29.56
CA SER A 95 28.99 24.68 -29.75
C SER A 95 30.37 24.05 -29.64
N ILE A 96 30.43 22.90 -28.96
CA ILE A 96 31.53 21.95 -29.06
C ILE A 96 31.00 20.70 -29.76
N ALA A 97 31.62 20.35 -30.88
CA ALA A 97 31.23 19.22 -31.71
C ALA A 97 32.36 18.19 -31.85
N SER A 98 31.99 16.93 -32.05
CA SER A 98 32.91 15.84 -32.38
C SER A 98 32.30 14.92 -33.43
N GLY A 99 33.08 14.58 -34.46
CA GLY A 99 32.59 13.80 -35.61
C GLY A 99 31.41 14.46 -36.32
N GLY A 100 31.42 15.80 -36.41
CA GLY A 100 30.36 16.60 -37.02
C GLY A 100 29.05 16.72 -36.21
N SER A 101 28.97 16.09 -35.02
CA SER A 101 27.79 16.15 -34.15
C SER A 101 28.03 17.02 -32.92
N ASN A 102 27.02 17.79 -32.52
CA ASN A 102 27.06 18.56 -31.27
C ASN A 102 27.22 17.64 -30.05
N ARG A 103 28.10 18.02 -29.12
CA ARG A 103 28.28 17.36 -27.82
C ARG A 103 27.89 18.27 -26.66
N PHE A 104 28.13 19.56 -26.81
CA PHE A 104 27.81 20.58 -25.83
C PHE A 104 27.38 21.86 -26.56
N PHE A 105 26.33 22.51 -26.09
CA PHE A 105 25.81 23.74 -26.67
C PHE A 105 25.38 24.72 -25.59
N ILE A 106 25.77 25.99 -25.71
CA ILE A 106 25.23 27.08 -24.91
C ILE A 106 24.43 27.98 -25.84
N GLN A 107 23.12 28.05 -25.63
CA GLN A 107 22.24 28.87 -26.45
C GLN A 107 22.46 30.37 -26.17
N ASP A 108 22.62 31.14 -27.24
CA ASP A 108 22.73 32.60 -27.16
C ASP A 108 21.43 33.24 -26.66
N GLY A 109 21.55 34.34 -25.93
CA GLY A 109 20.43 35.06 -25.31
C GLY A 109 19.80 34.38 -24.09
N THR A 110 19.57 33.06 -24.11
CA THR A 110 18.93 32.34 -22.99
C THR A 110 19.91 31.72 -21.99
N GLY A 111 21.14 31.42 -22.43
CA GLY A 111 22.15 30.76 -21.61
C GLY A 111 21.83 29.30 -21.25
N LYS A 112 20.83 28.68 -21.91
CA LYS A 112 20.50 27.26 -21.69
C LYS A 112 21.61 26.37 -22.24
N VAL A 113 21.94 25.32 -21.49
CA VAL A 113 22.98 24.34 -21.84
C VAL A 113 22.34 23.06 -22.36
N GLY A 114 22.78 22.62 -23.52
CA GLY A 114 22.44 21.32 -24.09
C GLY A 114 23.64 20.38 -24.09
N ILE A 115 23.45 19.13 -23.70
CA ILE A 115 24.41 18.04 -23.92
C ILE A 115 23.78 17.12 -24.96
N GLY A 116 24.38 17.05 -26.15
CA GLY A 116 23.82 16.31 -27.29
C GLY A 116 22.56 16.92 -27.91
N ILE A 117 22.23 18.18 -27.60
CA ILE A 117 21.07 18.90 -28.15
C ILE A 117 21.38 20.39 -28.30
N THR A 118 20.89 21.01 -29.37
CA THR A 118 21.11 22.45 -29.67
C THR A 118 19.87 23.33 -29.41
N SER A 119 18.72 22.72 -29.06
CA SER A 119 17.49 23.42 -28.66
C SER A 119 17.02 23.00 -27.26
N PRO A 120 17.78 23.32 -26.20
CA PRO A 120 17.47 22.88 -24.83
C PRO A 120 16.14 23.46 -24.30
N LEU A 121 15.34 22.61 -23.65
CA LEU A 121 14.03 23.01 -23.10
C LEU A 121 14.19 23.71 -21.73
N GLY A 122 15.08 23.19 -20.87
CA GLY A 122 15.44 23.76 -19.57
C GLY A 122 16.83 24.40 -19.56
N LYS A 123 17.25 24.92 -18.38
CA LYS A 123 18.61 25.47 -18.20
C LYS A 123 19.71 24.45 -18.51
N LEU A 124 19.44 23.18 -18.24
CA LEU A 124 20.26 22.05 -18.66
C LEU A 124 19.32 21.03 -19.32
N HIS A 125 19.63 20.61 -20.54
CA HIS A 125 18.93 19.54 -21.24
C HIS A 125 19.96 18.54 -21.74
N ILE A 126 19.91 17.30 -21.24
CA ILE A 126 20.80 16.22 -21.65
C ILE A 126 19.98 15.27 -22.52
N ILE A 127 20.37 15.10 -23.77
CA ILE A 127 19.84 14.05 -24.63
C ILE A 127 20.86 12.92 -24.70
N ASN A 128 20.40 11.74 -24.34
CA ASN A 128 21.05 10.47 -24.63
C ASN A 128 20.04 9.57 -25.37
N ARG A 129 20.46 8.38 -25.80
CA ARG A 129 19.53 7.34 -26.28
C ARG A 129 18.63 6.85 -25.14
N SER A 130 17.48 6.27 -25.49
CA SER A 130 16.63 5.50 -24.57
C SER A 130 17.45 4.36 -23.95
N GLU A 131 17.45 4.27 -22.62
CA GLU A 131 18.23 3.27 -21.87
C GLU A 131 17.42 2.73 -20.69
N ASP A 132 17.56 1.42 -20.41
CA ASP A 132 17.06 0.80 -19.19
C ASP A 132 17.68 1.42 -17.92
N ALA A 133 17.25 1.00 -16.73
CA ALA A 133 17.74 1.53 -15.45
C ALA A 133 19.26 1.28 -15.18
N ASN A 134 19.96 0.58 -16.08
CA ASN A 134 21.42 0.43 -16.07
C ASN A 134 22.14 1.52 -16.89
N GLY A 135 21.39 2.39 -17.56
CA GLY A 135 21.88 3.50 -18.38
C GLY A 135 22.68 4.54 -17.60
N SER A 136 23.14 5.57 -18.32
CA SER A 136 24.07 6.58 -17.79
C SER A 136 23.83 7.99 -18.37
N ALA A 137 22.57 8.41 -18.51
CA ALA A 137 22.26 9.76 -19.00
C ALA A 137 22.81 10.87 -18.09
N LEU A 138 22.64 10.76 -16.77
CA LEU A 138 23.36 11.57 -15.78
C LEU A 138 23.88 10.66 -14.66
N VAL A 139 25.18 10.72 -14.38
CA VAL A 139 25.84 9.98 -13.31
C VAL A 139 26.48 10.96 -12.33
N LEU A 140 26.14 10.84 -11.04
CA LEU A 140 26.74 11.61 -9.95
C LEU A 140 27.47 10.65 -9.00
N GLY A 141 28.80 10.67 -9.04
CA GLY A 141 29.68 9.79 -8.28
C GLY A 141 30.62 9.00 -9.18
N TYR A 142 31.48 8.16 -8.58
CA TYR A 142 32.45 7.36 -9.32
C TYR A 142 31.87 6.01 -9.75
N ASP A 143 32.40 5.49 -10.85
CA ASP A 143 32.12 4.12 -11.28
C ASP A 143 32.60 3.08 -10.24
N GLY A 144 31.91 1.95 -10.16
CA GLY A 144 32.18 0.90 -9.17
C GLY A 144 31.85 1.26 -7.71
N THR A 145 31.34 2.47 -7.44
CA THR A 145 30.98 2.94 -6.08
C THR A 145 29.50 3.33 -5.99
N SER A 146 29.08 3.87 -4.84
CA SER A 146 27.76 4.49 -4.70
C SER A 146 27.66 5.69 -5.64
N ASN A 147 26.80 5.61 -6.66
CA ASN A 147 26.46 6.74 -7.52
C ASN A 147 24.94 6.85 -7.73
N LEU A 148 24.48 8.08 -7.89
CA LEU A 148 23.10 8.40 -8.25
C LEU A 148 23.02 8.54 -9.76
N ARG A 149 22.04 7.87 -10.35
CA ARG A 149 21.77 7.94 -11.79
C ARG A 149 20.35 8.40 -12.06
N LEU A 150 20.22 9.28 -13.06
CA LEU A 150 18.95 9.73 -13.60
C LEU A 150 18.94 9.43 -15.10
N GLY A 151 17.81 8.95 -15.61
CA GLY A 151 17.67 8.64 -17.03
C GLY A 151 16.23 8.40 -17.47
N TYR A 152 16.08 8.05 -18.75
CA TYR A 152 14.79 7.77 -19.37
C TYR A 152 14.88 6.54 -20.27
N HIS A 153 13.76 5.85 -20.34
CA HIS A 153 13.39 4.85 -21.34
C HIS A 153 12.16 5.40 -22.08
N ASP A 154 11.80 4.81 -23.22
CA ASP A 154 10.65 5.27 -24.02
C ASP A 154 9.30 5.16 -23.26
N GLU A 155 9.23 4.32 -22.22
CA GLU A 155 8.03 4.07 -21.42
C GLU A 155 8.05 4.71 -20.02
N TYR A 156 9.22 5.04 -19.47
CA TYR A 156 9.34 5.51 -18.10
C TYR A 156 10.62 6.34 -17.89
N SER A 157 10.64 7.14 -16.82
CA SER A 157 11.86 7.80 -16.33
C SER A 157 12.24 7.26 -14.97
N TRP A 158 13.52 7.34 -14.62
CA TRP A 158 14.02 6.67 -13.43
C TRP A 158 15.06 7.50 -12.68
N ILE A 159 15.09 7.29 -11.36
CA ILE A 159 16.08 7.82 -10.41
C ILE A 159 16.52 6.63 -9.56
N GLN A 160 17.80 6.29 -9.56
CA GLN A 160 18.25 5.05 -8.93
C GLN A 160 19.69 5.14 -8.39
N SER A 161 19.95 4.38 -7.33
CA SER A 161 21.30 4.11 -6.83
C SER A 161 21.92 2.93 -7.59
N HIS A 162 23.22 3.01 -7.86
CA HIS A 162 23.98 1.97 -8.56
C HIS A 162 25.10 1.38 -7.68
N GLY A 163 25.86 0.41 -8.22
CA GLY A 163 27.05 -0.14 -7.57
C GLY A 163 26.74 -1.10 -6.40
N GLY A 164 25.53 -1.68 -6.39
CA GLY A 164 25.07 -2.56 -5.32
C GLY A 164 24.80 -1.83 -4.00
N LYS A 165 24.55 -0.51 -4.04
CA LYS A 165 24.27 0.33 -2.88
C LYS A 165 22.83 0.81 -2.87
N SER A 166 22.27 1.02 -1.69
CA SER A 166 20.90 1.50 -1.50
C SER A 166 20.74 2.97 -1.88
N LEU A 167 19.58 3.33 -2.45
CA LEU A 167 19.18 4.72 -2.60
C LEU A 167 18.65 5.24 -1.26
N ALA A 168 19.35 6.19 -0.66
CA ALA A 168 18.86 6.91 0.51
C ALA A 168 18.19 8.22 0.06
N ILE A 169 16.89 8.35 0.28
CA ILE A 169 16.16 9.60 0.04
C ILE A 169 16.05 10.33 1.37
N ASN A 170 16.60 11.54 1.42
CA ASN A 170 16.54 12.43 2.58
C ASN A 170 17.22 11.86 3.86
N PRO A 171 18.48 11.35 3.78
CA PRO A 171 19.12 10.61 4.88
C PRO A 171 19.38 11.44 6.15
N ILE A 172 19.46 12.77 6.01
CA ILE A 172 19.72 13.69 7.14
C ILE A 172 18.45 14.10 7.91
N GLY A 173 17.28 13.57 7.54
CA GLY A 173 15.98 13.95 8.09
C GLY A 173 15.10 14.69 7.07
N ASN A 174 14.06 15.40 7.53
CA ASN A 174 13.01 16.05 6.73
C ASN A 174 11.96 15.09 6.13
N ASN A 175 11.01 15.65 5.38
CA ASN A 175 9.83 14.97 4.84
C ASN A 175 9.92 14.85 3.31
N VAL A 176 9.44 13.72 2.76
CA VAL A 176 9.30 13.44 1.33
C VAL A 176 7.82 13.52 0.95
N GLY A 177 7.48 14.46 0.06
CA GLY A 177 6.13 14.63 -0.47
C GLY A 177 6.00 14.01 -1.86
N ILE A 178 4.93 13.24 -2.10
CA ILE A 178 4.53 12.77 -3.43
C ILE A 178 3.14 13.36 -3.71
N GLY A 179 3.04 14.24 -4.71
CA GLY A 179 1.81 14.98 -5.02
C GLY A 179 1.47 16.12 -4.03
N ILE A 180 2.40 16.48 -3.12
CA ILE A 180 2.21 17.53 -2.11
C ILE A 180 3.48 18.34 -1.90
N THR A 181 3.35 19.66 -1.73
CA THR A 181 4.47 20.59 -1.53
C THR A 181 4.82 20.85 -0.06
N ASN A 182 3.87 20.64 0.85
CA ASN A 182 4.04 20.82 2.30
C ASN A 182 3.72 19.51 3.06
N PRO A 183 4.57 18.48 2.97
CA PRO A 183 4.33 17.20 3.64
C PRO A 183 4.39 17.34 5.17
N SER A 184 3.36 16.84 5.87
CA SER A 184 3.24 16.85 7.35
C SER A 184 3.87 15.63 8.05
N ALA A 185 4.37 14.65 7.29
CA ALA A 185 4.99 13.43 7.79
C ALA A 185 6.19 13.05 6.93
N ARG A 186 7.06 12.15 7.43
CA ARG A 186 8.31 11.75 6.76
C ARG A 186 8.10 11.26 5.32
N LEU A 187 7.03 10.52 5.08
CA LEU A 187 6.51 10.24 3.75
C LEU A 187 5.04 10.65 3.72
N HIS A 188 4.67 11.56 2.83
CA HIS A 188 3.29 12.02 2.66
C HIS A 188 2.92 11.92 1.18
N VAL A 189 1.99 11.02 0.85
CA VAL A 189 1.43 10.87 -0.51
C VAL A 189 0.04 11.49 -0.52
N LYS A 190 -0.20 12.47 -1.39
CA LYS A 190 -1.49 13.18 -1.50
C LYS A 190 -2.17 12.87 -2.84
N ASP A 191 -3.49 12.71 -2.82
CA ASP A 191 -4.35 12.50 -4.00
C ASP A 191 -3.90 11.31 -4.88
N GLY A 192 -3.20 10.34 -4.30
CA GLY A 192 -2.69 9.14 -4.95
C GLY A 192 -2.76 7.92 -4.04
N GLU A 193 -2.53 6.74 -4.61
CA GLU A 193 -2.58 5.48 -3.87
C GLU A 193 -1.16 5.03 -3.45
N PHE A 194 -0.99 4.65 -2.19
CA PHE A 194 0.22 3.97 -1.73
C PHE A 194 0.03 2.45 -1.88
N ARG A 195 0.38 1.91 -3.05
CA ARG A 195 0.40 0.46 -3.30
C ARG A 195 1.76 -0.12 -2.91
N VAL A 196 1.74 -1.14 -2.05
CA VAL A 196 2.91 -1.99 -1.80
C VAL A 196 2.63 -3.37 -2.37
N GLN A 197 3.41 -3.77 -3.37
CA GLN A 197 3.37 -5.10 -3.96
C GLN A 197 4.74 -5.75 -3.76
N ALA A 198 4.78 -6.88 -3.07
CA ALA A 198 5.97 -7.68 -2.89
C ALA A 198 5.71 -9.09 -3.41
N SER A 199 6.67 -9.63 -4.18
CA SER A 199 6.65 -11.02 -4.63
C SER A 199 7.39 -11.88 -3.61
N HIS A 200 6.80 -12.12 -2.43
CA HIS A 200 7.32 -13.08 -1.46
C HIS A 200 6.32 -14.24 -1.33
N ASN A 201 6.70 -15.41 -1.83
CA ASN A 201 5.83 -16.60 -1.83
C ASN A 201 5.98 -17.46 -0.57
N ASP A 202 6.90 -17.09 0.33
CA ASP A 202 7.13 -17.82 1.57
C ASP A 202 6.23 -17.26 2.69
N SER A 203 5.14 -17.99 2.90
CA SER A 203 4.12 -17.79 3.94
C SER A 203 4.65 -17.85 5.37
N THR A 204 5.92 -18.21 5.57
CA THR A 204 6.52 -18.43 6.89
C THR A 204 7.47 -17.31 7.35
N LYS A 205 7.88 -16.38 6.49
CA LYS A 205 9.00 -15.47 6.83
C LYS A 205 8.94 -13.99 6.45
N ALA A 206 7.95 -13.49 5.71
CA ALA A 206 7.88 -12.04 5.48
C ALA A 206 6.46 -11.49 5.36
N ASP A 207 6.21 -10.38 6.05
CA ASP A 207 5.06 -9.52 5.79
C ASP A 207 5.28 -8.72 4.50
N ILE A 208 4.22 -8.49 3.73
CA ILE A 208 4.25 -7.58 2.57
C ILE A 208 4.42 -6.13 3.07
N VAL A 209 3.79 -5.80 4.20
CA VAL A 209 3.96 -4.55 4.92
C VAL A 209 4.09 -4.86 6.41
N ALA A 210 5.17 -4.38 7.03
CA ALA A 210 5.31 -4.37 8.48
C ALA A 210 5.45 -2.93 8.98
N ILE A 211 4.58 -2.53 9.91
CA ILE A 211 4.62 -1.23 10.57
C ILE A 211 5.10 -1.44 11.98
N TYR A 212 6.36 -1.08 12.25
CA TYR A 212 6.95 -1.20 13.58
C TYR A 212 6.84 0.10 14.38
N LEU A 213 6.84 -0.04 15.70
CA LEU A 213 7.18 1.04 16.61
C LEU A 213 8.63 1.47 16.40
N LYS A 214 8.99 2.65 16.92
CA LYS A 214 10.31 3.28 16.71
C LYS A 214 11.49 2.38 17.06
N ASP A 215 11.32 1.46 18.01
CA ASP A 215 12.36 0.54 18.50
C ASP A 215 12.45 -0.78 17.69
N GLY A 216 11.53 -1.01 16.75
CA GLY A 216 11.50 -2.21 15.92
C GLY A 216 11.01 -3.49 16.63
N THR A 217 10.62 -3.41 17.90
CA THR A 217 10.36 -4.63 18.70
C THR A 217 8.93 -5.14 18.58
N GLN A 218 8.02 -4.29 18.11
CA GLN A 218 6.60 -4.56 17.97
C GLN A 218 6.05 -3.88 16.72
N GLY A 219 5.05 -4.48 16.10
CA GLY A 219 4.38 -3.91 14.94
C GLY A 219 3.16 -4.69 14.47
N ILE A 220 2.57 -4.20 13.38
CA ILE A 220 1.50 -4.88 12.65
C ILE A 220 2.04 -5.34 11.31
N GLY A 221 1.99 -6.65 11.08
CA GLY A 221 2.32 -7.30 9.83
C GLY A 221 1.06 -7.57 9.01
N ILE A 222 1.11 -7.24 7.73
CA ILE A 222 0.10 -7.59 6.73
C ILE A 222 0.76 -8.47 5.67
N SER A 223 0.24 -9.69 5.49
CA SER A 223 0.67 -10.65 4.47
C SER A 223 -0.53 -11.13 3.66
N GLY A 224 -0.31 -12.07 2.72
CA GLY A 224 -1.27 -12.44 1.67
C GLY A 224 -2.75 -12.54 2.11
N ASN A 225 -3.04 -13.30 3.17
CA ASN A 225 -4.39 -13.44 3.73
C ASN A 225 -4.43 -13.28 5.26
N ARG A 226 -3.41 -12.67 5.86
CA ARG A 226 -3.27 -12.57 7.33
C ARG A 226 -2.87 -11.16 7.75
N MET A 227 -3.49 -10.70 8.84
CA MET A 227 -3.00 -9.59 9.65
C MET A 227 -2.60 -10.13 11.02
N ALA A 228 -1.41 -9.76 11.52
CA ALA A 228 -0.90 -10.27 12.78
C ALA A 228 -0.06 -9.22 13.53
N ALA A 229 -0.02 -9.33 14.86
CA ALA A 229 1.05 -8.74 15.63
C ALA A 229 2.38 -9.45 15.30
N VAL A 230 3.43 -8.68 15.07
CA VAL A 230 4.76 -9.18 14.66
C VAL A 230 5.87 -8.52 15.46
N GLY A 231 6.97 -9.25 15.67
CA GLY A 231 8.16 -8.80 16.38
C GLY A 231 8.62 -9.82 17.42
N SER A 232 9.65 -9.46 18.21
CA SER A 232 10.27 -10.36 19.18
C SER A 232 9.69 -10.26 20.59
N ASN A 233 8.70 -9.38 20.81
CA ASN A 233 8.07 -9.22 22.11
C ASN A 233 7.00 -10.32 22.31
N THR A 234 7.03 -11.00 23.46
CA THR A 234 6.09 -12.08 23.79
C THR A 234 4.71 -11.58 24.21
N ASN A 235 4.58 -10.31 24.56
CA ASN A 235 3.33 -9.66 24.92
C ASN A 235 2.96 -8.63 23.84
N GLN A 236 2.36 -9.13 22.75
CA GLN A 236 1.90 -8.29 21.65
C GLN A 236 0.44 -8.59 21.36
N ASP A 237 -0.39 -7.58 21.59
CA ASP A 237 -1.81 -7.63 21.25
C ASP A 237 -2.03 -7.11 19.83
N LEU A 238 -2.97 -7.72 19.12
CA LEU A 238 -3.56 -7.15 17.91
C LEU A 238 -4.93 -6.57 18.26
N GLU A 239 -4.95 -5.30 18.66
CA GLU A 239 -6.18 -4.63 19.10
C GLU A 239 -6.93 -3.97 17.92
N PHE A 240 -8.22 -4.29 17.78
CA PHE A 240 -9.12 -3.62 16.84
C PHE A 240 -10.12 -2.74 17.60
N VAL A 241 -9.87 -1.42 17.66
CA VAL A 241 -10.70 -0.46 18.41
C VAL A 241 -11.55 0.39 17.48
N ALA A 242 -12.87 0.25 17.53
CA ALA A 242 -13.78 1.17 16.86
C ALA A 242 -13.93 2.47 17.69
N ARG A 243 -13.52 3.62 17.16
CA ARG A 243 -13.64 4.93 17.81
C ARG A 243 -14.83 5.71 17.23
N GLY A 244 -15.68 6.27 18.09
CA GLY A 244 -16.85 7.09 17.73
C GLY A 244 -17.99 6.94 18.74
N GLN A 245 -18.92 7.91 18.79
CA GLN A 245 -20.11 7.83 19.68
C GLN A 245 -20.98 6.58 19.43
N SER A 246 -20.82 5.93 18.27
CA SER A 246 -21.43 4.64 17.92
C SER A 246 -20.44 3.72 17.19
N GLY A 247 -19.21 3.62 17.70
CA GLY A 247 -18.18 2.77 17.10
C GLY A 247 -18.65 1.32 16.94
N LEU A 248 -18.54 0.77 15.73
CA LEU A 248 -18.90 -0.61 15.41
C LEU A 248 -17.70 -1.31 14.75
N LEU A 249 -17.26 -2.42 15.34
CA LEU A 249 -16.35 -3.35 14.67
C LEU A 249 -17.21 -4.39 13.94
N ARG A 250 -17.13 -4.43 12.61
CA ARG A 250 -17.91 -5.36 11.78
C ARG A 250 -16.98 -6.28 11.00
N PHE A 251 -17.32 -7.56 11.03
CA PHE A 251 -16.73 -8.57 10.16
C PHE A 251 -17.83 -9.02 9.20
N TYR A 252 -17.72 -8.64 7.93
CA TYR A 252 -18.67 -9.05 6.89
C TYR A 252 -17.95 -9.97 5.90
N VAL A 253 -18.64 -11.01 5.44
CA VAL A 253 -18.18 -11.84 4.33
C VAL A 253 -19.12 -11.60 3.16
N ASN A 254 -18.56 -11.18 2.02
CA ASN A 254 -19.33 -10.84 0.82
C ASN A 254 -19.46 -12.07 -0.08
N ASN A 255 -20.22 -13.07 0.35
CA ASN A 255 -20.44 -14.29 -0.42
C ASN A 255 -21.68 -14.15 -1.31
N GLY A 256 -21.46 -14.00 -2.61
CA GLY A 256 -22.53 -13.91 -3.63
C GLY A 256 -23.32 -15.21 -3.87
N ALA A 257 -23.00 -16.30 -3.17
CA ALA A 257 -23.75 -17.55 -3.20
C ALA A 257 -23.60 -18.26 -1.84
N GLN A 258 -24.70 -18.86 -1.36
CA GLN A 258 -24.88 -19.64 -0.12
C GLN A 258 -23.61 -20.15 0.60
N GLY A 259 -22.86 -19.24 1.23
CA GLY A 259 -21.67 -19.56 2.00
C GLY A 259 -21.81 -19.01 3.41
N SER A 260 -21.72 -19.88 4.42
CA SER A 260 -21.77 -19.48 5.82
C SER A 260 -20.54 -18.63 6.17
N ALA A 261 -20.75 -17.40 6.61
CA ALA A 261 -19.73 -16.62 7.28
C ALA A 261 -19.60 -17.13 8.72
N THR A 262 -18.52 -17.82 9.05
CA THR A 262 -18.25 -18.24 10.43
C THR A 262 -17.30 -17.23 11.09
N PHE A 263 -17.74 -16.62 12.19
CA PHE A 263 -16.81 -15.99 13.12
C PHE A 263 -16.37 -17.08 14.11
N GLN A 264 -15.21 -17.68 13.84
CA GLN A 264 -14.67 -18.77 14.63
C GLN A 264 -13.45 -18.26 15.40
N ILE A 265 -13.44 -18.49 16.72
CA ILE A 265 -12.27 -18.26 17.57
C ILE A 265 -11.67 -19.64 17.82
N GLU A 266 -10.63 -20.01 17.06
CA GLU A 266 -9.81 -21.20 17.31
C GLU A 266 -8.58 -20.79 18.11
N THR A 267 -8.34 -21.43 19.25
CA THR A 267 -7.10 -21.23 20.03
C THR A 267 -6.38 -22.57 20.20
N ASN A 268 -5.06 -22.56 20.15
CA ASN A 268 -4.22 -23.71 20.53
C ASN A 268 -3.79 -23.64 22.01
N ILE A 269 -4.54 -22.86 22.82
CA ILE A 269 -4.28 -22.63 24.23
C ILE A 269 -5.38 -23.37 24.98
N ALA A 270 -4.99 -24.33 25.81
CA ALA A 270 -5.86 -25.18 26.63
C ALA A 270 -6.79 -24.44 27.62
N ASN A 271 -6.81 -23.10 27.63
CA ASN A 271 -7.59 -22.26 28.53
C ASN A 271 -8.16 -21.04 27.78
N ILE A 272 -9.36 -21.19 27.23
CA ILE A 272 -10.32 -20.08 27.07
C ILE A 272 -10.93 -19.71 28.46
N GLY A 273 -10.49 -20.36 29.55
CA GLY A 273 -11.25 -20.53 30.78
C GLY A 273 -10.66 -19.96 32.08
N THR A 274 -9.65 -19.07 32.05
CA THR A 274 -9.28 -18.32 33.28
C THR A 274 -9.82 -16.88 33.27
N THR A 275 -10.32 -16.38 32.14
CA THR A 275 -10.97 -15.06 32.01
C THR A 275 -12.06 -15.15 30.95
N TYR A 276 -13.23 -14.60 31.24
CA TYR A 276 -14.46 -14.73 30.45
C TYR A 276 -14.26 -14.37 28.96
N ALA A 277 -14.34 -15.36 28.07
CA ALA A 277 -14.11 -15.19 26.63
C ALA A 277 -15.15 -14.29 25.92
N PHE A 278 -16.38 -14.26 26.45
CA PHE A 278 -17.43 -13.34 26.04
C PHE A 278 -18.10 -12.80 27.31
N SER A 279 -17.70 -11.61 27.75
CA SER A 279 -18.33 -10.91 28.86
C SER A 279 -18.51 -9.43 28.54
N PRO A 280 -19.57 -8.78 29.04
CA PRO A 280 -19.65 -7.34 28.98
C PRO A 280 -18.61 -6.73 29.92
N HIS A 281 -17.97 -5.64 29.50
CA HIS A 281 -16.97 -4.92 30.30
C HIS A 281 -17.55 -4.33 31.61
N ALA A 282 -18.86 -4.14 31.69
CA ALA A 282 -19.58 -3.69 32.87
C ALA A 282 -20.94 -4.39 32.97
N SER A 283 -21.46 -4.50 34.20
CA SER A 283 -22.81 -5.02 34.44
C SER A 283 -23.85 -4.22 33.65
N TYR A 284 -24.92 -4.89 33.22
CA TYR A 284 -26.06 -4.29 32.51
C TYR A 284 -25.75 -3.76 31.10
N ASN A 285 -24.60 -4.11 30.52
CA ASN A 285 -24.24 -3.69 29.16
C ASN A 285 -24.42 -4.82 28.13
N GLY A 286 -25.07 -4.52 27.00
CA GLY A 286 -25.20 -5.42 25.85
C GLY A 286 -26.34 -6.44 25.93
N SER A 287 -26.57 -7.14 24.82
CA SER A 287 -27.55 -8.22 24.68
C SER A 287 -27.05 -9.26 23.69
N LEU A 288 -27.35 -10.53 23.94
CA LEU A 288 -27.09 -11.60 22.96
C LEU A 288 -28.29 -11.72 22.01
N GLY A 289 -28.25 -10.96 20.92
CA GLY A 289 -29.36 -10.82 19.97
C GLY A 289 -30.30 -9.65 20.32
N SER A 290 -31.45 -9.59 19.65
CA SER A 290 -32.50 -8.58 19.88
C SER A 290 -33.89 -9.19 19.67
N PRO A 291 -34.99 -8.53 20.10
CA PRO A 291 -36.35 -9.05 19.93
C PRO A 291 -36.72 -9.42 18.48
N THR A 292 -36.08 -8.83 17.48
CA THR A 292 -36.34 -9.11 16.04
C THR A 292 -35.24 -9.93 15.38
N LYS A 293 -34.16 -10.27 16.10
CA LYS A 293 -33.00 -11.03 15.60
C LYS A 293 -32.53 -11.97 16.70
N LEU A 294 -33.25 -13.07 16.84
CA LEU A 294 -33.05 -14.07 17.88
C LEU A 294 -32.08 -15.16 17.42
N TRP A 295 -31.34 -15.72 18.36
CA TRP A 295 -30.62 -16.97 18.15
C TRP A 295 -31.62 -18.12 18.13
N ARG A 296 -31.54 -18.99 17.13
CA ARG A 296 -32.46 -20.14 17.00
C ARG A 296 -32.22 -21.20 18.06
N ASN A 297 -30.95 -21.55 18.31
CA ASN A 297 -30.53 -22.54 19.29
C ASN A 297 -29.33 -22.00 20.08
N ILE A 298 -29.27 -22.29 21.38
CA ILE A 298 -28.09 -22.08 22.23
C ILE A 298 -27.77 -23.43 22.87
N TYR A 299 -26.60 -23.99 22.57
CA TYR A 299 -26.11 -25.23 23.18
C TYR A 299 -25.06 -24.87 24.23
N CYS A 300 -25.42 -25.00 25.50
CA CYS A 300 -24.54 -24.72 26.64
C CYS A 300 -24.76 -25.78 27.73
N HIS A 301 -23.74 -26.02 28.55
CA HIS A 301 -23.85 -26.95 29.67
C HIS A 301 -24.73 -26.35 30.77
N ASP A 302 -24.41 -25.13 31.22
CA ASP A 302 -25.12 -24.45 32.31
C ASP A 302 -25.58 -23.04 31.91
N ILE A 303 -26.74 -22.63 32.44
CA ILE A 303 -27.27 -21.27 32.33
C ILE A 303 -27.51 -20.72 33.74
N TYR A 304 -26.68 -19.76 34.14
CA TYR A 304 -26.86 -18.99 35.37
C TYR A 304 -27.53 -17.66 35.04
N ARG A 305 -28.75 -17.43 35.55
CA ARG A 305 -29.54 -16.22 35.28
C ARG A 305 -30.34 -15.79 36.50
N ASN A 306 -30.52 -14.48 36.65
CA ASN A 306 -31.37 -13.92 37.71
C ASN A 306 -32.86 -14.05 37.40
N TYR A 307 -33.24 -13.95 36.13
CA TYR A 307 -34.63 -14.00 35.69
C TYR A 307 -34.75 -14.79 34.38
N GLU A 308 -35.87 -15.50 34.23
CA GLU A 308 -36.33 -16.08 32.97
C GLU A 308 -37.67 -15.46 32.60
N TYR A 309 -37.77 -14.93 31.40
CA TYR A 309 -39.02 -14.43 30.84
C TYR A 309 -39.33 -15.18 29.55
N GLN A 310 -40.54 -15.76 29.47
CA GLN A 310 -41.06 -16.38 28.27
C GLN A 310 -42.17 -15.50 27.69
N ALA A 311 -42.13 -15.26 26.38
CA ALA A 311 -43.18 -14.50 25.70
C ALA A 311 -44.51 -15.27 25.77
N SER A 312 -45.54 -14.66 26.36
CA SER A 312 -46.84 -15.30 26.61
C SER A 312 -48.02 -14.33 26.38
N ASP A 313 -47.79 -13.24 25.65
CA ASP A 313 -48.81 -12.26 25.29
C ASP A 313 -49.95 -12.92 24.50
N GLY A 314 -51.21 -12.62 24.85
CA GLY A 314 -52.39 -13.20 24.20
C GLY A 314 -52.45 -12.93 22.69
N ARG A 315 -51.83 -11.85 22.22
CA ARG A 315 -51.73 -11.51 20.78
C ARG A 315 -50.74 -12.39 20.01
N LEU A 316 -49.86 -13.10 20.72
CA LEU A 316 -48.91 -14.06 20.13
C LEU A 316 -49.49 -15.48 20.08
N LYS A 317 -50.76 -15.67 20.47
CA LYS A 317 -51.41 -16.98 20.57
C LYS A 317 -52.71 -16.99 19.76
N GLU A 318 -53.04 -18.14 19.21
CA GLU A 318 -54.28 -18.43 18.50
C GLU A 318 -54.79 -19.82 18.90
N ASN A 319 -56.07 -20.11 18.62
CA ASN A 319 -56.68 -21.43 18.86
C ASN A 319 -56.60 -21.93 20.31
N LEU A 320 -56.87 -21.06 21.29
CA LEU A 320 -56.80 -21.40 22.72
C LEU A 320 -57.89 -22.41 23.11
N THR A 321 -57.47 -23.63 23.48
CA THR A 321 -58.33 -24.67 24.04
C THR A 321 -57.90 -25.02 25.48
N PRO A 322 -58.83 -25.21 26.43
CA PRO A 322 -58.50 -25.69 27.77
C PRO A 322 -57.84 -27.08 27.75
N ILE A 323 -56.97 -27.35 28.74
CA ILE A 323 -56.33 -28.66 28.88
C ILE A 323 -57.31 -29.61 29.57
N HIS A 324 -57.72 -30.64 28.84
CA HIS A 324 -58.58 -31.71 29.35
C HIS A 324 -57.75 -32.90 29.85
N ASP A 325 -58.38 -33.71 30.72
CA ASP A 325 -57.82 -34.93 31.32
C ASP A 325 -56.46 -34.74 32.00
N ALA A 326 -56.23 -33.53 32.53
CA ALA A 326 -54.96 -33.12 33.10
C ALA A 326 -54.56 -33.99 34.30
N LEU A 327 -55.51 -34.39 35.16
CA LEU A 327 -55.23 -35.24 36.31
C LEU A 327 -54.83 -36.67 35.90
N ASP A 328 -55.46 -37.24 34.88
CA ASP A 328 -55.09 -38.55 34.32
C ASP A 328 -53.70 -38.50 33.69
N LYS A 329 -53.44 -37.47 32.87
CA LYS A 329 -52.14 -37.26 32.22
C LYS A 329 -51.01 -37.21 33.24
N ILE A 330 -51.13 -36.40 34.29
CA ILE A 330 -50.08 -36.34 35.34
C ILE A 330 -49.99 -37.62 36.15
N GLY A 331 -51.10 -38.34 36.35
CA GLY A 331 -51.13 -39.62 37.05
C GLY A 331 -50.40 -40.76 36.32
N ARG A 332 -50.18 -40.62 35.01
CA ARG A 332 -49.43 -41.58 34.17
C ARG A 332 -47.92 -41.32 34.12
N LEU A 333 -47.44 -40.21 34.67
CA LEU A 333 -46.02 -39.87 34.68
C LEU A 333 -45.34 -40.32 35.97
N THR A 334 -44.10 -40.81 35.87
CA THR A 334 -43.30 -41.21 37.04
C THR A 334 -42.11 -40.28 37.23
N GLY A 335 -41.97 -39.72 38.44
CA GLY A 335 -40.78 -38.97 38.84
C GLY A 335 -39.64 -39.90 39.27
N TYR A 336 -38.43 -39.67 38.76
CA TYR A 336 -37.26 -40.49 39.05
C TYR A 336 -36.17 -39.70 39.77
N ARG A 337 -35.43 -40.41 40.64
CA ARG A 337 -34.06 -40.05 41.03
C ARG A 337 -33.10 -40.86 40.17
N TYR A 338 -32.12 -40.21 39.56
CA TYR A 338 -31.17 -40.87 38.68
C TYR A 338 -29.78 -40.25 38.72
N ASP A 339 -28.81 -41.03 38.26
CA ASP A 339 -27.45 -40.57 37.98
C ASP A 339 -27.24 -40.48 36.46
N LEU A 340 -26.63 -39.39 35.99
CA LEU A 340 -26.19 -39.26 34.62
C LEU A 340 -24.98 -40.18 34.37
N LYS A 341 -24.90 -40.73 33.15
CA LYS A 341 -23.74 -41.54 32.74
C LYS A 341 -22.50 -40.65 32.62
N GLU A 342 -21.35 -41.19 33.03
CA GLU A 342 -20.07 -40.47 33.06
C GLU A 342 -19.57 -40.04 31.67
N THR A 343 -20.05 -40.69 30.62
CA THR A 343 -19.80 -40.31 29.23
C THR A 343 -20.43 -38.97 28.84
N PHE A 344 -21.43 -38.49 29.59
CA PHE A 344 -22.11 -37.21 29.34
C PHE A 344 -21.68 -36.13 30.32
N VAL A 345 -21.61 -36.45 31.61
CA VAL A 345 -21.23 -35.51 32.67
C VAL A 345 -20.21 -36.18 33.59
N LYS A 346 -19.06 -35.55 33.77
CA LYS A 346 -18.01 -36.01 34.68
C LYS A 346 -18.17 -35.38 36.06
N GLY A 347 -17.59 -36.02 37.08
CA GLY A 347 -17.61 -35.49 38.46
C GLY A 347 -18.91 -35.80 39.21
N ASP A 348 -19.10 -35.13 40.35
CA ASP A 348 -20.20 -35.42 41.27
C ASP A 348 -21.55 -34.82 40.84
N ASP A 349 -21.56 -33.81 39.96
CA ASP A 349 -22.79 -33.20 39.42
C ASP A 349 -23.69 -34.19 38.68
N ARG A 350 -23.12 -35.34 38.27
CA ARG A 350 -23.88 -36.41 37.63
C ARG A 350 -24.81 -37.15 38.59
N LYS A 351 -24.63 -37.06 39.91
CA LYS A 351 -25.33 -37.91 40.89
C LYS A 351 -26.60 -37.26 41.45
N ASN A 352 -27.56 -38.08 41.86
CA ASN A 352 -28.74 -37.69 42.62
C ASN A 352 -29.68 -36.68 41.94
N ASN A 353 -29.70 -36.64 40.62
CA ASN A 353 -30.58 -35.77 39.84
C ASN A 353 -32.05 -36.22 39.97
N LEU A 354 -32.98 -35.27 39.87
CA LEU A 354 -34.43 -35.52 39.87
C LEU A 354 -35.02 -35.09 38.54
N GLY A 355 -35.93 -35.89 37.98
CA GLY A 355 -36.59 -35.54 36.73
C GLY A 355 -37.51 -36.62 36.19
N LEU A 356 -37.86 -36.47 34.92
CA LEU A 356 -38.71 -37.39 34.16
C LEU A 356 -37.91 -38.05 33.02
N VAL A 357 -38.36 -39.21 32.55
CA VAL A 357 -37.83 -39.85 31.35
C VAL A 357 -38.56 -39.30 30.13
N ALA A 358 -37.83 -38.70 29.19
CA ALA A 358 -38.44 -37.99 28.06
C ALA A 358 -39.32 -38.88 27.18
N GLN A 359 -38.92 -40.14 26.98
CA GLN A 359 -39.67 -41.12 26.19
C GLN A 359 -41.01 -41.51 26.84
N GLU A 360 -41.10 -41.49 28.18
CA GLU A 360 -42.36 -41.72 28.88
C GLU A 360 -43.28 -40.50 28.78
N VAL A 361 -42.70 -39.30 28.91
CA VAL A 361 -43.44 -38.05 28.72
C VAL A 361 -43.98 -37.96 27.31
N GLU A 362 -43.24 -38.39 26.30
CA GLU A 362 -43.67 -38.36 24.88
C GLU A 362 -44.96 -39.17 24.64
N GLN A 363 -45.16 -40.29 25.35
CA GLN A 363 -46.35 -41.13 25.22
C GLN A 363 -47.62 -40.50 25.82
N VAL A 364 -47.47 -39.49 26.70
CA VAL A 364 -48.57 -38.89 27.47
C VAL A 364 -48.80 -37.42 27.07
N LEU A 365 -47.72 -36.67 26.91
CA LEU A 365 -47.63 -35.25 26.58
C LEU A 365 -46.56 -35.02 25.50
N PRO A 366 -46.75 -35.55 24.26
CA PRO A 366 -45.77 -35.42 23.18
C PRO A 366 -45.37 -33.98 22.88
N GLU A 367 -46.27 -33.02 23.08
CA GLU A 367 -46.02 -31.58 22.91
C GLU A 367 -44.97 -31.00 23.87
N SER A 368 -44.66 -31.72 24.96
CA SER A 368 -43.64 -31.32 25.95
C SER A 368 -42.26 -31.88 25.62
N VAL A 369 -42.12 -32.70 24.58
CA VAL A 369 -40.87 -33.37 24.23
C VAL A 369 -40.40 -32.93 22.86
N ARG A 370 -39.10 -32.68 22.74
CA ARG A 370 -38.42 -32.40 21.48
C ARG A 370 -37.36 -33.45 21.23
N TYR A 371 -37.39 -34.07 20.06
CA TYR A 371 -36.35 -34.97 19.57
C TYR A 371 -35.41 -34.24 18.61
N GLU A 372 -34.09 -34.36 18.82
CA GLU A 372 -33.06 -33.85 17.92
C GLU A 372 -32.39 -35.02 17.20
N ALA A 373 -32.77 -35.24 15.94
CA ALA A 373 -32.32 -36.39 15.16
C ALA A 373 -30.81 -36.39 14.91
N ASN A 374 -30.17 -35.21 14.84
CA ASN A 374 -28.72 -35.11 14.58
C ASN A 374 -27.85 -35.58 15.77
N ASP A 375 -28.41 -35.55 16.99
CA ASP A 375 -27.73 -35.93 18.23
C ASP A 375 -28.42 -37.15 18.90
N ASP A 376 -29.42 -37.73 18.22
CA ASP A 376 -30.27 -38.82 18.71
C ASP A 376 -30.69 -38.63 20.19
N ARG A 377 -31.24 -37.45 20.50
CA ARG A 377 -31.51 -37.05 21.88
C ARG A 377 -32.89 -36.44 22.06
N TYR A 378 -33.54 -36.82 23.15
CA TYR A 378 -34.83 -36.28 23.58
C TYR A 378 -34.63 -35.22 24.68
N PHE A 379 -35.38 -34.13 24.58
CA PHE A 379 -35.37 -33.01 25.52
C PHE A 379 -36.79 -32.74 26.02
N ILE A 380 -36.93 -32.39 27.29
CA ILE A 380 -38.24 -32.06 27.91
C ILE A 380 -38.32 -30.55 28.11
N ASN A 381 -39.42 -29.93 27.66
CA ASN A 381 -39.81 -28.61 28.09
C ASN A 381 -40.55 -28.70 29.43
N TYR A 382 -39.83 -28.64 30.55
CA TYR A 382 -40.48 -28.73 31.87
C TYR A 382 -41.53 -27.63 32.11
N ASN A 383 -41.40 -26.47 31.46
CA ASN A 383 -42.35 -25.37 31.61
C ASN A 383 -43.74 -25.69 31.00
N SER A 384 -43.81 -26.59 29.99
CA SER A 384 -45.12 -27.00 29.45
C SER A 384 -45.89 -27.94 30.37
N LEU A 385 -45.25 -28.51 31.40
CA LEU A 385 -45.94 -29.30 32.41
C LEU A 385 -46.73 -28.43 33.39
N ILE A 386 -46.33 -27.16 33.58
CA ILE A 386 -46.96 -26.25 34.56
C ILE A 386 -48.47 -26.04 34.27
N PRO A 387 -48.91 -25.71 33.04
CA PRO A 387 -50.33 -25.60 32.73
C PRO A 387 -51.12 -26.90 32.97
N VAL A 388 -50.52 -28.06 32.68
CA VAL A 388 -51.13 -29.37 32.92
C VAL A 388 -51.29 -29.61 34.43
N LEU A 389 -50.27 -29.30 35.23
CA LEU A 389 -50.33 -29.38 36.69
C LEU A 389 -51.42 -28.45 37.27
N VAL A 390 -51.56 -27.23 36.73
CA VAL A 390 -52.61 -26.29 37.15
C VAL A 390 -54.01 -26.87 36.92
N GLU A 391 -54.29 -27.39 35.73
CA GLU A 391 -55.59 -27.99 35.43
C GLU A 391 -55.80 -29.32 36.19
N GLY A 392 -54.75 -30.12 36.41
CA GLY A 392 -54.81 -31.33 37.21
C GLY A 392 -55.18 -31.05 38.67
N ILE A 393 -54.60 -30.01 39.27
CA ILE A 393 -54.95 -29.56 40.63
C ILE A 393 -56.41 -29.07 40.68
N LYS A 394 -56.87 -28.32 39.67
CA LYS A 394 -58.28 -27.88 39.59
C LYS A 394 -59.25 -29.06 39.50
N GLN A 395 -58.94 -30.05 38.66
CA GLN A 395 -59.73 -31.28 38.55
C GLN A 395 -59.74 -32.06 39.87
N LEU A 396 -58.58 -32.22 40.52
CA LEU A 396 -58.47 -32.86 41.83
C LEU A 396 -59.30 -32.12 42.88
N ALA A 397 -59.22 -30.79 42.93
CA ALA A 397 -59.98 -29.97 43.86
C ALA A 397 -61.50 -30.10 43.63
N ALA A 398 -61.95 -30.17 42.37
CA ALA A 398 -63.34 -30.41 42.03
C ALA A 398 -63.83 -31.78 42.56
N GLN A 399 -63.08 -32.85 42.31
CA GLN A 399 -63.41 -34.19 42.81
C GLN A 399 -63.47 -34.24 44.35
N VAL A 400 -62.53 -33.57 45.03
CA VAL A 400 -62.54 -33.48 46.50
C VAL A 400 -63.77 -32.74 47.02
N ASN A 401 -64.19 -31.66 46.36
CA ASN A 401 -65.37 -30.89 46.76
C ASN A 401 -66.66 -31.69 46.54
N GLU A 402 -66.78 -32.42 45.43
CA GLU A 402 -67.90 -33.34 45.18
C GLU A 402 -67.98 -34.44 46.25
N LEU A 403 -66.84 -35.07 46.57
CA LEU A 403 -66.76 -36.09 47.63
C LEU A 403 -67.13 -35.56 49.02
N ARG A 404 -66.87 -34.27 49.30
CA ARG A 404 -67.26 -33.62 50.55
C ARG A 404 -68.74 -33.26 50.57
N ALA A 405 -69.29 -32.78 49.45
CA ALA A 405 -70.71 -32.45 49.32
C ALA A 405 -71.60 -33.70 49.40
N GLY A 406 -71.15 -34.84 48.90
CA GLY A 406 -71.87 -36.13 49.01
C GLY A 406 -71.81 -36.80 50.39
N LYS A 407 -71.11 -36.20 51.37
CA LYS A 407 -71.04 -36.66 52.77
C LYS A 407 -71.83 -35.78 53.75
N ALA A 408 -72.59 -34.79 53.25
CA ALA A 408 -73.40 -33.86 54.04
C ALA A 408 -74.87 -34.29 54.13
#